data_AF-A0A432UWC8-F1
#
_entry.id   AF-A0A432UWC8-F1
#
_cell.length_a   1.000
_cell.length_b   1.000
_cell.length_c   1.000
_cell.angle_alpha   90.00
_cell.angle_beta   90.00
_cell.angle_gamma   90.00
#
_symmetry.space_group_name_H-M   'P 1'
#
loop_
_entity.id
_entity.type
_entity.pdbx_description
1 polymer ?
#
loop_
_entity_poly.entity_id
_entity_poly.type
_entity_poly.pdbx_seq_one_letter_code
_entity_poly.pdbx_strand_id
1 'polypeptide(L)' 'GITTHDKRLQKGLNPEIKAMRVKHYVENMVYEVGVIAHSCGVREPRELRRFHARIVTANGRSVTLEELYPQSHKVC' A
#
# COMPACT_ATOMS: atom_id res chain seq x y z
N GLY A 1 16.05 -13.14 13.47
CA GLY A 1 14.74 -13.20 14.14
C GLY A 1 13.78 -14.14 13.44
N ILE A 2 13.14 -13.69 12.34
CA ILE A 2 11.98 -14.39 11.76
C ILE A 2 12.34 -15.49 10.75
N THR A 3 13.18 -15.20 9.78
CA THR A 3 13.51 -16.14 8.67
C THR A 3 14.84 -16.87 8.89
N THR A 4 15.28 -17.05 10.14
CA THR A 4 16.56 -17.68 10.48
C THR A 4 16.34 -18.90 11.35
N HIS A 5 17.18 -19.92 11.19
CA HIS A 5 17.21 -21.11 12.06
C HIS A 5 18.17 -20.95 13.24
N ASP A 6 19.02 -19.91 13.25
CA ASP A 6 19.94 -19.63 14.36
C ASP A 6 19.15 -19.16 15.60
N LYS A 7 19.18 -19.98 16.66
CA LYS A 7 18.51 -19.71 17.94
C LYS A 7 18.97 -18.41 18.59
N ARG A 8 20.24 -18.02 18.44
CA ARG A 8 20.77 -16.76 18.95
C ARG A 8 20.07 -15.56 18.29
N LEU A 9 19.86 -15.62 16.98
CA LEU A 9 19.19 -14.58 16.21
C LEU A 9 17.66 -14.59 16.37
N GLN A 10 17.06 -15.71 16.77
CA GLN A 10 15.63 -15.81 17.10
C GLN A 10 15.29 -15.14 18.44
N LYS A 11 16.21 -15.10 19.42
CA LYS A 11 15.99 -14.51 20.76
C LYS A 11 15.55 -13.03 20.74
N GLY A 12 15.89 -12.28 19.69
CA GLY A 12 15.45 -10.89 19.52
C GLY A 12 13.99 -10.72 19.08
N LEU A 13 13.27 -11.81 18.81
CA LEU A 13 11.86 -11.80 18.41
C LEU A 13 10.98 -12.20 19.60
N ASN A 14 10.31 -11.22 20.19
CA ASN A 14 9.22 -11.46 21.14
C ASN A 14 7.87 -11.42 20.39
N PRO A 15 7.14 -12.55 20.25
CA PRO A 15 5.87 -12.59 19.52
C PRO A 15 4.77 -11.72 20.13
N GLU A 16 4.67 -11.63 21.45
CA GLU A 16 3.63 -10.86 22.15
C GLU A 16 3.78 -9.36 21.88
N ILE A 17 5.02 -8.85 22.02
CA ILE A 17 5.35 -7.47 21.70
C ILE A 17 5.15 -7.19 20.20
N LYS A 18 5.58 -8.12 19.33
CA LYS A 18 5.46 -7.94 17.89
C LYS A 18 4.00 -7.95 17.43
N ALA A 19 3.15 -8.78 18.02
CA ALA A 19 1.73 -8.86 17.68
C ALA A 19 1.03 -7.51 17.85
N MET A 20 1.27 -6.82 18.98
CA MET A 20 0.71 -5.48 19.22
C MET A 20 1.20 -4.45 18.20
N ARG A 21 2.49 -4.49 17.84
CA ARG A 21 3.05 -3.61 16.81
C ARG A 21 2.45 -3.88 15.43
N VAL A 22 2.23 -5.15 15.08
CA VAL A 22 1.60 -5.54 13.81
C VAL A 22 0.13 -5.10 13.78
N LYS A 23 -0.60 -5.24 14.88
CA LYS A 23 -1.98 -4.75 15.01
C LYS A 23 -2.05 -3.25 14.71
N HIS A 24 -1.28 -2.43 15.43
CA HIS A 24 -1.29 -0.97 15.23
C HIS A 24 -0.85 -0.58 13.83
N TYR A 25 0.10 -1.30 13.23
CA TYR A 25 0.50 -1.08 11.85
C TYR A 25 -0.67 -1.28 10.87
N VAL A 26 -1.43 -2.37 11.04
CA VAL A 26 -2.61 -2.65 10.19
C VAL A 26 -3.69 -1.60 10.42
N GLU A 27 -4.02 -1.26 11.67
CA GLU A 27 -5.04 -0.26 12.01
C GLU A 27 -4.70 1.11 11.40
N ASN A 28 -3.46 1.56 11.53
CA ASN A 28 -3.00 2.82 10.94
C ASN A 28 -3.04 2.77 9.42
N MET A 29 -2.59 1.67 8.80
CA MET A 29 -2.64 1.53 7.34
C MET A 29 -4.08 1.60 6.81
N VAL A 30 -5.03 0.95 7.49
CA VAL A 30 -6.44 0.98 7.10
C VAL A 30 -6.99 2.42 7.20
N TYR A 31 -6.70 3.11 8.30
CA TYR A 31 -7.16 4.48 8.53
C TYR A 31 -6.62 5.44 7.46
N GLU A 32 -5.30 5.51 7.32
CA GLU A 32 -4.63 6.46 6.41
C GLU A 32 -5.01 6.24 4.95
N VAL A 33 -5.03 4.98 4.50
CA VAL A 33 -5.42 4.66 3.12
C VAL A 33 -6.93 4.93 2.91
N GLY A 34 -7.76 4.74 3.94
CA GLY A 34 -9.18 5.13 3.93
C GLY A 34 -9.37 6.63 3.75
N VAL A 35 -8.59 7.46 4.45
CA VAL A 35 -8.61 8.92 4.30
C VAL A 35 -8.26 9.34 2.87
N ILE A 36 -7.23 8.71 2.27
CA ILE A 36 -6.86 8.96 0.87
C ILE A 36 -8.00 8.57 -0.08
N ALA A 37 -8.59 7.39 0.11
CA ALA A 37 -9.69 6.89 -0.72
C ALA A 37 -10.90 7.85 -0.71
N HIS A 38 -11.31 8.30 0.47
CA HIS A 38 -12.39 9.27 0.61
C HIS A 38 -12.05 10.64 0.01
N SER A 39 -10.80 11.08 0.11
CA SER A 39 -10.33 12.31 -0.54
C SER A 39 -10.39 12.22 -2.07
N CYS A 40 -10.21 11.02 -2.62
CA CYS A 40 -10.38 10.73 -4.05
C CYS A 40 -11.85 10.53 -4.47
N GLY A 41 -12.81 10.65 -3.55
CA GLY A 41 -14.24 10.50 -3.84
C GLY A 41 -14.75 9.06 -3.91
N VAL A 42 -13.97 8.08 -3.44
CA VAL A 42 -14.38 6.67 -3.39
C VAL A 42 -14.66 6.20 -1.95
N ARG A 43 -15.43 5.12 -1.80
CA ARG A 43 -15.87 4.61 -0.49
C ARG A 43 -14.82 3.74 0.17
N GLU A 44 -14.02 3.04 -0.62
CA GLU A 44 -12.95 2.18 -0.12
C GLU A 44 -11.74 2.16 -1.07
N PRO A 45 -10.54 1.81 -0.59
CA PRO A 45 -9.33 1.82 -1.41
C PRO A 45 -9.38 0.91 -2.64
N ARG A 46 -10.21 -0.14 -2.62
CA ARG A 46 -10.37 -1.07 -3.76
C ARG A 46 -11.06 -0.44 -4.96
N GLU A 47 -11.79 0.65 -4.76
CA GLU A 47 -12.45 1.42 -5.83
C GLU A 47 -11.47 2.38 -6.53
N LEU A 48 -10.26 2.57 -6.00
CA LEU A 48 -9.24 3.40 -6.66
C LEU A 48 -8.85 2.80 -8.03
N ARG A 49 -9.11 3.58 -9.06
CA ARG A 49 -8.71 3.35 -10.46
C ARG A 49 -7.51 4.21 -10.84
N ARG A 50 -6.84 3.86 -11.94
CA ARG A 50 -5.65 4.55 -12.45
C ARG A 50 -5.87 6.04 -12.73
N PHE A 51 -7.08 6.46 -13.11
CA PHE A 51 -7.38 7.88 -13.31
C PHE A 51 -7.34 8.73 -12.03
N HIS A 52 -7.34 8.14 -10.82
CA HIS A 52 -7.24 8.89 -9.56
C HIS A 52 -5.81 9.35 -9.21
N ALA A 53 -4.78 8.91 -9.96
CA ALA A 53 -3.39 9.17 -9.59
C ALA A 53 -2.52 9.61 -10.77
N ARG A 54 -1.50 10.41 -10.46
CA ARG A 54 -0.49 10.93 -11.40
C ARG A 54 0.92 10.68 -10.85
N ILE A 55 1.89 10.50 -11.74
CA ILE A 55 3.32 10.40 -11.41
C ILE A 55 4.04 11.65 -11.90
N VAL A 56 4.87 12.25 -11.04
CA VAL A 56 5.78 13.34 -11.40
C VAL A 56 6.99 12.74 -12.13
N THR A 57 7.21 13.17 -13.36
CA THR A 57 8.34 12.72 -14.20
C THR A 57 9.59 13.56 -13.95
N ALA A 58 10.75 13.08 -14.42
CA ALA A 58 12.04 13.79 -14.29
C ALA A 58 12.03 15.20 -14.90
N ASN A 59 11.14 15.45 -15.88
CA ASN A 59 11.01 16.72 -16.56
C ASN A 59 10.09 17.72 -15.81
N GLY A 60 9.72 17.42 -14.56
CA GLY A 60 8.85 18.26 -13.72
C GLY A 60 7.37 18.24 -14.11
N ARG A 61 6.99 17.55 -15.18
CA ARG A 61 5.59 17.36 -15.59
C ARG A 61 5.00 16.11 -14.97
N SER A 62 3.69 16.10 -14.72
CA SER A 62 2.99 14.90 -14.24
C SER A 62 2.22 14.21 -15.36
N VAL A 63 2.29 12.88 -15.40
CA VAL A 63 1.52 12.01 -16.30
C VAL A 63 0.51 11.19 -15.50
N THR A 64 -0.67 10.90 -16.06
CA THR A 64 -1.67 10.09 -15.36
C THR A 64 -1.23 8.62 -15.32
N LEU A 65 -1.62 7.87 -14.29
CA LEU A 65 -1.40 6.42 -14.29
C LEU A 65 -2.23 5.70 -15.36
N GLU A 66 -3.32 6.30 -15.82
CA GLU A 66 -4.15 5.76 -16.90
C GLU A 66 -3.44 5.80 -18.26
N GLU A 67 -2.76 6.92 -18.57
CA GLU A 67 -1.90 7.03 -19.75
C GLU A 67 -0.71 6.07 -19.68
N LEU A 68 -0.05 5.99 -18.51
CA LEU A 68 1.16 5.16 -18.33
C LEU A 68 0.83 3.66 -18.33
N TYR A 69 -0.32 3.29 -17.80
CA TYR A 69 -0.80 1.92 -17.72
C TYR A 69 -2.25 1.88 -18.24
N PRO A 70 -2.46 1.87 -19.57
CA PRO A 70 -3.80 1.77 -20.12
C PRO A 70 -4.45 0.46 -19.69
N GLN A 71 -5.78 0.46 -19.53
CA GLN A 71 -6.48 -0.80 -19.33
C GLN A 71 -6.29 -1.63 -20.61
N SER A 72 -5.66 -2.80 -20.48
CA SER A 72 -5.66 -3.79 -21.55
C SER A 72 -7.11 -4.19 -21.76
N HIS A 73 -7.73 -3.65 -22.80
CA HIS A 73 -9.03 -4.12 -23.25
C HIS A 73 -8.91 -5.64 -23.44
N LYS A 74 -9.63 -6.43 -22.62
CA LYS A 74 -9.91 -7.79 -23.03
C LYS A 74 -10.81 -7.66 -24.25
N VAL A 75 -10.22 -7.81 -25.42
CA VAL A 75 -10.98 -8.24 -26.60
C VAL A 75 -11.64 -9.55 -26.18
N CYS A 76 -12.95 -9.58 -26.44
CA CYS A 76 -13.94 -10.61 -26.19
C CYS A 76 -13.42 -12.07 -26.19
#